data_AF-A0A7V3UH63-F1
#
_entry.id   AF-A0A7V3UH63-F1
#
_cell.length_a   1.000
_cell.length_b   1.000
_cell.length_c   1.000
_cell.angle_alpha   90.00
_cell.angle_beta   90.00
_cell.angle_gamma   90.00
#
_symmetry.space_group_name_H-M   'P 1'
#
loop_
_entity.id
_entity.type
_entity.pdbx_description
1 polymer ?
#
loop_
_entity_poly.entity_id
_entity_poly.type
_entity_poly.pdbx_seq_one_letter_code
_entity_poly.pdbx_strand_id
1 'polypeptide(L)'
;MDGVIFQKPEWLWGIILTPFILLVARRAYRRRQQTLADPWIRMHLTDSSLPSESVLLKRWILCCVVYILFLGALSEPMRKVVRQRPHFSGIRITFLLDTSLSMAYARDLEPSRLAVAKKTLQEVVTFLWNHEEVRSSYQVAVIPFAGAAFATSFLFSTSPYEIVSYIEAVDEKTIGVPGTDLYAAAAAWESLLSQFPAEPETTDLGILISDGGKEGGQEQNRIEAIRKVTQLRAKSPHVVLYTVGIGKIREDTLGVRHAEEVPLVEIRDEKGHAVSYYRANPRDPSSPIFTSSLDEEILRQMAVAGGGTYHYIGDSSALYASLKSIVLSQRKIVRYETHEEYVPLRAWVLIPLLGLFSYVAGYGRWISIVPFPQLRAGRRK
;
A
#
# COMPACT_ATOMS: atom_id res chain seq x y z
N MET A 1 -16.23 -27.60 -1.00
CA MET A 1 -16.95 -27.62 0.28
C MET A 1 -15.93 -27.30 1.35
N ASP A 2 -15.94 -26.08 1.88
CA ASP A 2 -14.97 -25.64 2.87
C ASP A 2 -15.13 -26.48 4.15
N GLY A 3 -14.12 -27.29 4.45
CA GLY A 3 -14.13 -28.17 5.61
C GLY A 3 -14.00 -27.37 6.91
N VAL A 4 -14.87 -27.67 7.87
CA VAL A 4 -14.65 -27.26 9.27
C VAL A 4 -13.63 -28.23 9.86
N ILE A 5 -12.53 -27.69 10.38
CA ILE A 5 -11.46 -28.45 11.03
C ILE A 5 -11.52 -28.13 12.53
N PHE A 6 -11.49 -29.16 13.37
CA PHE A 6 -11.41 -29.01 14.82
C PHE A 6 -9.94 -29.01 15.22
N GLN A 7 -9.46 -27.95 15.90
CA GLN A 7 -8.07 -27.92 16.36
C GLN A 7 -7.81 -28.89 17.52
N LYS A 8 -8.84 -29.11 18.36
CA LYS A 8 -8.76 -29.96 19.55
C LYS A 8 -9.88 -30.99 19.55
N PRO A 9 -9.87 -31.95 18.60
CA PRO A 9 -10.94 -32.94 18.46
C PRO A 9 -11.08 -33.85 19.70
N GLU A 10 -10.07 -33.92 20.57
CA GLU A 10 -10.07 -34.73 21.78
C GLU A 10 -11.23 -34.42 22.74
N TRP A 11 -11.72 -33.17 22.76
CA TRP A 11 -12.86 -32.78 23.58
C TRP A 11 -14.18 -33.44 23.14
N LEU A 12 -14.29 -33.83 21.87
CA LEU A 12 -15.50 -34.46 21.34
C LEU A 12 -15.72 -35.88 21.89
N TRP A 13 -14.67 -36.55 22.39
CA TRP A 13 -14.81 -37.83 23.08
C TRP A 13 -15.68 -37.73 24.35
N GLY A 14 -15.78 -36.53 24.95
CA GLY A 14 -16.67 -36.26 26.08
C GLY A 14 -18.15 -36.51 25.78
N ILE A 15 -18.57 -36.50 24.50
CA ILE A 15 -19.96 -36.77 24.11
C ILE A 15 -20.40 -38.18 24.53
N ILE A 16 -19.47 -39.15 24.63
CA ILE A 16 -19.74 -40.51 25.09
C ILE A 16 -20.27 -40.55 26.53
N LEU A 17 -19.98 -39.53 27.35
CA LEU A 17 -20.48 -39.42 28.73
C LEU A 17 -21.96 -39.01 28.80
N THR A 18 -22.55 -38.47 27.73
CA THR A 18 -23.95 -38.00 27.72
C THR A 18 -24.99 -39.09 28.04
N PRO A 19 -24.97 -40.31 27.45
CA PRO A 19 -25.90 -41.37 27.84
C PRO A 19 -25.73 -41.80 29.30
N PHE A 20 -24.51 -41.75 29.83
CA PHE A 20 -24.22 -42.08 31.23
C PHE A 20 -24.86 -41.06 32.19
N ILE A 21 -24.74 -39.76 31.88
CA ILE A 21 -25.37 -38.67 32.64
C ILE A 21 -26.90 -38.86 32.68
N LEU A 22 -27.54 -39.16 31.54
CA LEU A 22 -28.98 -39.41 31.46
C LEU A 22 -29.40 -40.65 32.27
N LEU A 23 -28.61 -41.71 32.26
CA LEU A 23 -28.88 -42.93 33.01
C LEU A 23 -28.79 -42.70 34.53
N VAL A 24 -27.76 -41.99 34.99
CA VAL A 24 -27.59 -41.61 36.40
C VAL A 24 -28.74 -40.69 36.84
N ALA A 25 -29.10 -39.70 36.03
CA ALA A 25 -30.21 -38.80 36.30
C ALA A 25 -31.55 -39.55 36.43
N ARG A 26 -31.83 -40.50 35.51
CA ARG A 26 -33.03 -41.35 35.56
C ARG A 26 -33.04 -42.24 36.81
N ARG A 27 -31.90 -42.84 37.17
CA ARG A 27 -31.77 -43.68 38.37
C ARG A 27 -31.95 -42.86 39.65
N ALA A 28 -31.35 -41.68 39.73
CA ALA A 28 -31.51 -40.75 40.84
C ALA A 28 -32.97 -40.31 41.00
N TYR A 29 -33.67 -40.03 39.89
CA TYR A 29 -35.10 -39.71 39.92
C TYR A 29 -35.95 -40.86 40.46
N ARG A 30 -35.76 -42.08 39.94
CA ARG A 30 -36.47 -43.27 40.40
C ARG A 30 -36.25 -43.56 41.89
N ARG A 31 -34.99 -43.45 42.35
CA ARG A 31 -34.66 -43.59 43.78
C ARG A 31 -35.34 -42.53 44.62
N ARG A 32 -35.33 -41.26 44.20
CA ARG A 32 -36.00 -40.17 44.91
C ARG A 32 -37.52 -40.38 44.98
N GLN A 33 -38.13 -40.90 43.91
CA GLN A 33 -39.54 -41.29 43.94
C GLN A 33 -39.81 -42.44 44.93
N GLN A 34 -38.93 -43.44 45.00
CA GLN A 34 -39.05 -44.56 45.95
C GLN A 34 -38.91 -44.07 47.40
N THR A 35 -37.96 -43.18 47.69
CA THR A 35 -37.80 -42.59 49.03
C THR A 35 -38.99 -41.70 49.41
N LEU A 36 -39.58 -40.97 48.46
CA LEU A 36 -40.77 -40.16 48.68
C LEU A 36 -42.08 -40.96 48.67
N ALA A 37 -42.04 -42.25 48.33
CA ALA A 37 -43.16 -43.16 48.52
C ALA A 37 -43.26 -43.64 49.99
N ASP A 38 -42.22 -43.43 50.80
CA ASP A 38 -42.22 -43.73 52.23
C ASP A 38 -43.18 -42.77 52.98
N PRO A 39 -44.24 -43.29 53.64
CA PRO A 39 -45.24 -42.47 54.33
C PRO A 39 -44.66 -41.53 55.38
N TRP A 40 -43.59 -41.92 56.06
CA TRP A 40 -42.97 -41.15 57.15
C TRP A 40 -42.27 -39.88 56.63
N ILE A 41 -41.69 -39.96 55.43
CA ILE A 41 -41.00 -38.85 54.76
C ILE A 41 -42.01 -37.85 54.16
N ARG A 42 -43.16 -38.33 53.67
CA ARG A 42 -44.22 -37.47 53.12
C ARG A 42 -44.89 -36.59 54.17
N MET A 43 -45.00 -37.06 55.41
CA MET A 43 -45.59 -36.27 56.52
C MET A 43 -44.83 -34.98 56.83
N HIS A 44 -43.53 -34.92 56.54
CA HIS A 44 -42.67 -33.76 56.81
C HIS A 44 -42.46 -32.85 55.58
N LEU A 45 -43.01 -33.22 54.42
CA LEU A 45 -42.88 -32.51 53.14
C LEU A 45 -44.26 -32.06 52.66
N THR A 46 -44.83 -31.07 53.35
CA THR A 46 -46.27 -30.77 53.25
C THR A 46 -46.74 -30.01 52.02
N ASP A 47 -45.90 -29.62 51.05
CA ASP A 47 -46.44 -28.93 49.85
C ASP A 47 -45.57 -28.94 48.57
N SER A 48 -44.69 -29.94 48.40
CA SER A 48 -43.85 -30.01 47.19
C SER A 48 -44.28 -31.12 46.24
N SER A 49 -45.03 -30.76 45.20
CA SER A 49 -45.23 -31.64 44.05
C SER A 49 -43.91 -31.80 43.30
N LEU A 50 -43.42 -33.03 43.19
CA LEU A 50 -42.25 -33.28 42.35
C LEU A 50 -42.64 -33.02 40.88
N PRO A 51 -41.76 -32.38 40.09
CA PRO A 51 -41.96 -32.32 38.65
C PRO A 51 -42.06 -33.74 38.08
N SER A 52 -42.98 -33.93 37.12
CA SER A 52 -43.17 -35.18 36.40
C SER A 52 -41.86 -35.69 35.77
N GLU A 53 -41.73 -37.01 35.62
CA GLU A 53 -40.56 -37.66 35.01
C GLU A 53 -40.23 -37.04 33.66
N SER A 54 -41.26 -36.73 32.87
CA SER A 54 -41.12 -36.11 31.55
C SER A 54 -40.53 -34.70 31.62
N VAL A 55 -40.86 -33.92 32.66
CA VAL A 55 -40.35 -32.56 32.85
C VAL A 55 -38.90 -32.60 33.28
N LEU A 56 -38.54 -33.51 34.19
CA LEU A 56 -37.16 -33.65 34.64
C LEU A 56 -36.27 -34.23 33.54
N LEU A 57 -36.76 -35.20 32.77
CA LEU A 57 -36.04 -35.78 31.63
C LEU A 57 -35.77 -34.73 30.55
N LYS A 58 -36.76 -33.87 30.21
CA LYS A 58 -36.57 -32.74 29.29
C LYS A 58 -35.48 -31.78 29.78
N ARG A 59 -35.41 -31.48 31.09
CA ARG A 59 -34.34 -30.65 31.67
C ARG A 59 -32.97 -31.30 31.53
N TRP A 60 -32.84 -32.59 31.83
CA TRP A 60 -31.57 -33.31 31.69
C TRP A 60 -31.12 -33.45 30.24
N ILE A 61 -32.05 -33.67 29.31
CA ILE A 61 -31.77 -33.64 27.86
C ILE A 61 -31.23 -32.26 27.48
N LEU A 62 -31.87 -31.19 27.96
CA LEU A 62 -31.41 -29.83 27.69
C LEU A 62 -30.01 -29.56 28.27
N CYS A 63 -29.72 -30.03 29.50
CA CYS A 63 -28.37 -29.98 30.07
C CYS A 63 -27.35 -30.75 29.22
N CYS A 64 -27.73 -31.91 28.65
CA CYS A 64 -26.87 -32.65 27.74
C CYS A 64 -26.61 -31.86 26.45
N VAL A 65 -27.61 -31.16 25.91
CA VAL A 65 -27.43 -30.26 24.75
C VAL A 65 -26.48 -29.11 25.09
N VAL A 66 -26.61 -28.45 26.25
CA VAL A 66 -25.64 -27.43 26.72
C VAL A 66 -24.24 -28.04 26.78
N TYR A 67 -24.10 -29.22 27.39
CA TYR A 67 -22.82 -29.89 27.55
C TYR A 67 -22.17 -30.24 26.20
N ILE A 68 -22.94 -30.75 25.23
CA ILE A 68 -22.43 -31.05 23.89
C ILE A 68 -22.01 -29.77 23.16
N LEU A 69 -22.78 -28.68 23.26
CA LEU A 69 -22.41 -27.38 22.69
C LEU A 69 -21.15 -26.81 23.35
N PHE A 70 -20.97 -27.02 24.65
CA PHE A 70 -19.79 -26.62 25.39
C PHE A 70 -18.54 -27.38 24.92
N LEU A 71 -18.64 -28.71 24.76
CA LEU A 71 -17.57 -29.51 24.17
C LEU A 71 -17.27 -29.09 22.72
N GLY A 72 -18.31 -28.77 21.94
CA GLY A 72 -18.17 -28.20 20.60
C GLY A 72 -17.41 -26.88 20.59
N ALA A 73 -17.63 -26.00 21.57
CA ALA A 73 -16.88 -24.76 21.70
C ALA A 73 -15.41 -25.00 22.10
N LEU A 74 -15.15 -25.94 23.02
CA LEU A 74 -13.80 -26.34 23.46
C LEU A 74 -12.98 -27.02 22.37
N SER A 75 -13.64 -27.70 21.43
CA SER A 75 -12.97 -28.34 20.29
C SER A 75 -12.40 -27.35 19.25
N GLU A 76 -12.62 -26.04 19.46
CA GLU A 76 -12.12 -24.94 18.63
C GLU A 76 -12.38 -25.18 17.13
N PRO A 77 -13.65 -25.18 16.70
CA PRO A 77 -13.97 -25.35 15.29
C PRO A 77 -13.44 -24.17 14.49
N MET A 78 -12.73 -24.46 13.41
CA MET A 78 -12.18 -23.47 12.50
C MET A 78 -12.68 -23.72 11.08
N ARG A 79 -12.99 -22.65 10.37
CA ARG A 79 -13.26 -22.72 8.94
C ARG A 79 -11.97 -22.42 8.19
N LYS A 80 -11.55 -23.37 7.35
CA LYS A 80 -10.49 -23.12 6.38
C LYS A 80 -11.03 -22.19 5.29
N VAL A 81 -10.43 -21.01 5.16
CA VAL A 81 -10.75 -20.04 4.12
C VAL A 81 -9.52 -19.91 3.24
N VAL A 82 -9.64 -20.33 1.99
CA VAL A 82 -8.57 -20.17 1.00
C VAL A 82 -8.68 -18.76 0.42
N ARG A 83 -7.70 -17.90 0.71
CA ARG A 83 -7.61 -16.55 0.15
C ARG A 83 -6.49 -16.52 -0.87
N GLN A 84 -6.77 -16.00 -2.05
CA GLN A 84 -5.74 -15.68 -3.03
C GLN A 84 -5.32 -14.23 -2.82
N ARG A 85 -4.03 -14.00 -2.56
CA ARG A 85 -3.46 -12.63 -2.53
C ARG A 85 -2.61 -12.43 -3.78
N PRO A 86 -2.79 -11.32 -4.52
CA PRO A 86 -1.93 -11.01 -5.65
C PRO A 86 -0.50 -10.72 -5.15
N HIS A 87 0.48 -11.34 -5.77
CA HIS A 87 1.89 -11.02 -5.63
C HIS A 87 2.29 -10.12 -6.80
N PHE A 88 2.79 -8.92 -6.48
CA PHE A 88 3.16 -7.93 -7.48
C PHE A 88 4.61 -8.07 -7.90
N SER A 89 4.91 -7.72 -9.16
CA SER A 89 6.26 -7.60 -9.68
C SER A 89 7.10 -6.63 -8.87
N GLY A 90 8.39 -6.93 -8.69
CA GLY A 90 9.37 -5.98 -8.17
C GLY A 90 9.44 -4.73 -9.04
N ILE A 91 9.71 -3.59 -8.43
CA ILE A 91 9.97 -2.33 -9.14
C ILE A 91 11.29 -1.76 -8.66
N ARG A 92 12.17 -1.45 -9.60
CA ARG A 92 13.35 -0.63 -9.32
C ARG A 92 13.19 0.70 -9.99
N ILE A 93 13.45 1.78 -9.27
CA ILE A 93 13.27 3.15 -9.75
C ILE A 93 14.65 3.81 -9.75
N THR A 94 15.06 4.36 -10.88
CA THR A 94 16.27 5.18 -10.98
C THR A 94 15.85 6.61 -11.32
N PHE A 95 16.07 7.54 -10.40
CA PHE A 95 15.88 8.96 -10.66
C PHE A 95 17.13 9.52 -11.34
N LEU A 96 17.02 9.94 -12.59
CA LEU A 96 18.07 10.66 -13.32
C LEU A 96 17.80 12.15 -13.11
N LEU A 97 18.53 12.76 -12.18
CA LEU A 97 18.27 14.12 -11.73
C LEU A 97 19.26 15.09 -12.36
N ASP A 98 18.75 16.04 -13.13
CA ASP A 98 19.55 17.10 -13.73
C ASP A 98 19.95 18.14 -12.67
N THR A 99 21.27 18.33 -12.52
CA THR A 99 21.90 19.28 -11.59
C THR A 99 22.64 20.40 -12.32
N SER A 100 22.33 20.62 -13.59
CA SER A 100 22.89 21.70 -14.39
C SER A 100 22.60 23.08 -13.80
N LEU A 101 23.35 24.08 -14.27
CA LEU A 101 23.19 25.47 -13.82
C LEU A 101 21.78 26.01 -14.12
N SER A 102 21.15 25.58 -15.21
CA SER A 102 19.78 25.99 -15.53
C SER A 102 18.78 25.48 -14.50
N MET A 103 18.98 24.26 -13.99
CA MET A 103 18.15 23.69 -12.93
C MET A 103 18.33 24.41 -11.59
N ALA A 104 19.55 24.80 -11.24
CA ALA A 104 19.84 25.44 -9.96
C ALA A 104 19.51 26.94 -9.91
N TYR A 105 19.74 27.65 -11.02
CA TYR A 105 19.73 29.12 -11.06
C TYR A 105 18.57 29.72 -11.86
N ALA A 106 17.78 28.93 -12.60
CA ALA A 106 16.51 29.41 -13.15
C ALA A 106 15.47 29.59 -12.03
N ARG A 107 14.73 30.70 -12.10
CA ARG A 107 13.76 31.14 -11.08
C ARG A 107 12.34 31.28 -11.63
N ASP A 108 12.04 30.51 -12.66
CA ASP A 108 10.67 30.36 -13.15
C ASP A 108 9.78 29.56 -12.21
N LEU A 109 10.38 28.72 -11.36
CA LEU A 109 9.73 28.04 -10.25
C LEU A 109 10.46 28.35 -8.96
N GLU A 110 9.73 28.78 -7.92
CA GLU A 110 10.33 29.07 -6.62
C GLU A 110 10.50 27.78 -5.77
N PRO A 111 11.64 27.60 -5.07
CA PRO A 111 12.80 28.49 -5.08
C PRO A 111 13.66 28.31 -6.35
N SER A 112 13.83 27.10 -6.86
CA SER A 112 14.47 26.83 -8.16
C SER A 112 13.91 25.55 -8.78
N ARG A 113 14.16 25.31 -10.07
CA ARG A 113 13.78 24.07 -10.76
C ARG A 113 14.30 22.82 -10.03
N LEU A 114 15.59 22.82 -9.63
CA LEU A 114 16.22 21.73 -8.89
C LEU A 114 15.57 21.51 -7.52
N ALA A 115 15.23 22.59 -6.79
CA ALA A 115 14.60 22.48 -5.49
C ALA A 115 13.18 21.90 -5.59
N VAL A 116 12.41 22.29 -6.62
CA VAL A 116 11.10 21.69 -6.91
C VAL A 116 11.25 20.21 -7.25
N ALA A 117 12.21 19.84 -8.10
CA ALA A 117 12.52 18.45 -8.42
C ALA A 117 12.81 17.63 -7.15
N LYS A 118 13.74 18.10 -6.31
CA LYS A 118 14.12 17.44 -5.05
C LYS A 118 12.92 17.25 -4.12
N LYS A 119 12.13 18.30 -3.92
CA LYS A 119 10.93 18.23 -3.08
C LYS A 119 9.94 17.19 -3.59
N THR A 120 9.63 17.18 -4.88
CA THR A 120 8.69 16.20 -5.41
C THR A 120 9.23 14.77 -5.35
N LEU A 121 10.53 14.57 -5.56
CA LEU A 121 11.15 13.26 -5.37
C LEU A 121 11.03 12.77 -3.92
N GLN A 122 11.25 13.63 -2.93
CA GLN A 122 11.06 13.29 -1.51
C GLN A 122 9.61 12.90 -1.21
N GLU A 123 8.63 13.62 -1.76
CA GLU A 123 7.20 13.30 -1.63
C GLU A 123 6.86 11.94 -2.25
N VAL A 124 7.42 11.63 -3.43
CA VAL A 124 7.27 10.31 -4.06
C VAL A 124 7.87 9.22 -3.20
N VAL A 125 9.10 9.38 -2.69
CA VAL A 125 9.74 8.38 -1.82
C VAL A 125 8.93 8.15 -0.54
N THR A 126 8.41 9.22 0.06
CA THR A 126 7.54 9.15 1.24
C THR A 126 6.26 8.38 0.94
N PHE A 127 5.65 8.60 -0.23
CA PHE A 127 4.48 7.87 -0.68
C PHE A 127 4.76 6.38 -0.89
N LEU A 128 5.87 6.03 -1.56
CA LEU A 128 6.25 4.63 -1.80
C LEU A 128 6.41 3.88 -0.48
N TRP A 129 6.98 4.54 0.54
CA TRP A 129 7.19 3.97 1.86
C TRP A 129 5.91 3.75 2.67
N ASN A 130 4.97 4.69 2.57
CA ASN A 130 3.72 4.69 3.34
C ASN A 130 2.67 3.74 2.76
N HIS A 131 2.79 3.34 1.50
CA HIS A 131 1.84 2.42 0.88
C HIS A 131 2.23 0.96 1.18
N GLU A 132 1.46 0.29 2.05
CA GLU A 132 1.76 -1.08 2.54
C GLU A 132 2.04 -2.09 1.42
N GLU A 133 1.27 -2.01 0.33
CA GLU A 133 1.43 -2.90 -0.83
C GLU A 133 2.71 -2.64 -1.61
N VAL A 134 3.22 -1.40 -1.58
CA VAL A 134 4.38 -0.98 -2.39
C VAL A 134 5.69 -1.25 -1.67
N ARG A 135 5.70 -1.02 -0.36
CA ARG A 135 6.87 -0.96 0.50
C ARG A 135 7.89 -2.09 0.36
N SER A 136 7.45 -3.33 0.21
CA SER A 136 8.35 -4.50 0.19
C SER A 136 8.91 -4.84 -1.19
N SER A 137 8.43 -4.19 -2.26
CA SER A 137 8.77 -4.54 -3.65
C SER A 137 9.40 -3.39 -4.43
N TYR A 138 9.82 -2.30 -3.78
CA TYR A 138 10.48 -1.19 -4.46
C TYR A 138 11.93 -1.00 -3.99
N GLN A 139 12.82 -0.67 -4.94
CA GLN A 139 14.16 -0.17 -4.66
C GLN A 139 14.39 1.13 -5.44
N VAL A 140 15.13 2.08 -4.88
CA VAL A 140 15.37 3.39 -5.52
C VAL A 140 16.87 3.66 -5.60
N ALA A 141 17.31 4.12 -6.77
CA ALA A 141 18.63 4.70 -7.01
C ALA A 141 18.49 6.14 -7.51
N VAL A 142 19.53 6.95 -7.33
CA VAL A 142 19.57 8.34 -7.79
C VAL A 142 20.87 8.57 -8.55
N ILE A 143 20.78 9.06 -9.78
CA ILE A 143 21.93 9.43 -10.61
C ILE A 143 21.82 10.94 -10.88
N PRO A 144 22.62 11.77 -10.18
CA PRO A 144 22.77 13.17 -10.57
C PRO A 144 23.57 13.26 -11.88
N PHE A 145 23.19 14.20 -12.75
CA PHE A 145 23.93 14.48 -13.97
C PHE A 145 23.90 15.96 -14.33
N ALA A 146 24.94 16.42 -15.02
CA ALA A 146 25.03 17.73 -15.67
C ALA A 146 25.77 17.52 -16.99
N GLY A 147 26.94 18.14 -17.22
CA GLY A 147 27.78 17.86 -18.39
C GLY A 147 28.49 16.50 -18.35
N ALA A 148 28.32 15.76 -17.25
CA ALA A 148 28.72 14.36 -17.09
C ALA A 148 27.71 13.67 -16.14
N ALA A 149 27.78 12.35 -16.04
CA ALA A 149 26.98 11.57 -15.09
C ALA A 149 27.84 10.49 -14.44
N PHE A 150 27.61 10.22 -13.16
CA PHE A 150 28.33 9.19 -12.41
C PHE A 150 27.36 8.11 -11.92
N ALA A 151 27.46 6.91 -12.49
CA ALA A 151 26.60 5.77 -12.14
C ALA A 151 26.79 5.27 -10.70
N THR A 152 27.98 5.49 -10.13
CA THR A 152 28.36 5.04 -8.78
C THR A 152 27.88 5.96 -7.67
N SER A 153 27.22 7.07 -7.99
CA SER A 153 26.92 8.08 -6.98
C SER A 153 25.94 7.58 -5.93
N PHE A 154 24.85 6.87 -6.28
CA PHE A 154 23.90 6.33 -5.28
C PHE A 154 23.17 5.06 -5.77
N LEU A 155 23.48 3.92 -5.15
CA LEU A 155 22.97 2.58 -5.53
C LEU A 155 21.51 2.35 -5.07
N PHE A 156 20.93 1.23 -5.52
CA PHE A 156 19.57 0.81 -5.12
C PHE A 156 19.44 0.62 -3.60
N SER A 157 18.60 1.43 -2.97
CA SER A 157 18.23 1.33 -1.54
C SER A 157 16.72 1.18 -1.37
N THR A 158 16.31 0.53 -0.30
CA THR A 158 14.91 0.45 0.16
C THR A 158 14.63 1.43 1.31
N SER A 159 15.66 2.09 1.86
CA SER A 159 15.55 2.98 3.01
C SER A 159 15.15 4.38 2.59
N PRO A 160 13.97 4.90 2.98
CA PRO A 160 13.55 6.25 2.60
C PRO A 160 14.49 7.32 3.17
N TYR A 161 15.10 7.07 4.33
CA TYR A 161 16.05 8.00 4.94
C TYR A 161 17.31 8.15 4.10
N GLU A 162 17.87 7.04 3.61
CA GLU A 162 19.05 7.07 2.74
C GLU A 162 18.72 7.80 1.43
N ILE A 163 17.61 7.42 0.78
CA ILE A 163 17.21 8.02 -0.49
C ILE A 163 16.97 9.53 -0.34
N VAL A 164 16.23 9.96 0.70
CA VAL A 164 15.95 11.37 0.96
C VAL A 164 17.24 12.14 1.25
N SER A 165 18.13 11.60 2.09
CA SER A 165 19.40 12.26 2.40
C SER A 165 20.31 12.39 1.18
N TYR A 166 20.28 11.41 0.25
CA TYR A 166 20.98 11.53 -1.03
C TYR A 166 20.39 12.61 -1.92
N ILE A 167 19.06 12.64 -2.07
CA ILE A 167 18.39 13.71 -2.83
C ILE A 167 18.75 15.08 -2.24
N GLU A 168 18.76 15.22 -0.91
CA GLU A 168 19.13 16.46 -0.22
C GLU A 168 20.58 16.87 -0.43
N ALA A 169 21.51 15.91 -0.44
CA ALA A 169 22.92 16.18 -0.63
C ALA A 169 23.28 16.63 -2.06
N VAL A 170 22.47 16.27 -3.06
CA VAL A 170 22.70 16.64 -4.46
C VAL A 170 22.48 18.15 -4.68
N ASP A 171 23.49 18.81 -5.25
CA ASP A 171 23.52 20.23 -5.59
C ASP A 171 24.15 20.46 -6.98
N GLU A 172 24.25 21.73 -7.40
CA GLU A 172 24.85 22.09 -8.69
C GLU A 172 26.35 21.82 -8.80
N LYS A 173 27.02 21.57 -7.67
CA LYS A 173 28.46 21.32 -7.59
C LYS A 173 28.80 19.84 -7.55
N THR A 174 27.79 18.99 -7.36
CA THR A 174 27.92 17.53 -7.31
C THR A 174 28.55 16.99 -8.60
N ILE A 175 28.20 17.57 -9.75
CA ILE A 175 28.82 17.27 -11.03
C ILE A 175 29.71 18.45 -11.43
N GLY A 176 31.02 18.27 -11.35
CA GLY A 176 32.00 19.32 -11.63
C GLY A 176 32.10 19.74 -13.11
N VAL A 177 31.43 19.03 -14.02
CA VAL A 177 31.38 19.37 -15.45
C VAL A 177 30.07 20.11 -15.74
N PRO A 178 30.10 21.41 -16.08
CA PRO A 178 28.90 22.17 -16.39
C PRO A 178 28.31 21.74 -17.75
N GLY A 179 27.01 21.94 -17.90
CA GLY A 179 26.23 21.57 -19.10
C GLY A 179 25.13 20.56 -18.77
N THR A 180 24.50 20.03 -19.81
CA THR A 180 23.43 19.03 -19.70
C THR A 180 23.67 17.94 -20.74
N ASP A 181 24.14 16.78 -20.29
CA ASP A 181 24.50 15.63 -21.13
C ASP A 181 23.52 14.47 -20.88
N LEU A 182 22.50 14.41 -21.72
CA LEU A 182 21.47 13.39 -21.67
C LEU A 182 22.00 11.99 -22.06
N TYR A 183 23.04 11.91 -22.90
CA TYR A 183 23.68 10.64 -23.24
C TYR A 183 24.42 10.09 -22.04
N ALA A 184 25.19 10.94 -21.34
CA ALA A 184 25.90 10.54 -20.13
C ALA A 184 24.92 10.01 -19.06
N ALA A 185 23.77 10.67 -18.88
CA ALA A 185 22.73 10.19 -17.97
C ALA A 185 22.21 8.79 -18.36
N ALA A 186 21.88 8.58 -19.64
CA ALA A 186 21.41 7.29 -20.13
C ALA A 186 22.50 6.20 -20.06
N ALA A 187 23.76 6.54 -20.34
CA ALA A 187 24.90 5.63 -20.25
C ALA A 187 25.22 5.24 -18.80
N ALA A 188 25.15 6.20 -17.87
CA ALA A 188 25.29 5.94 -16.44
C ALA A 188 24.18 5.01 -15.94
N TRP A 189 22.95 5.20 -16.44
CA TRP A 189 21.84 4.31 -16.12
C TRP A 189 22.03 2.89 -16.67
N GLU A 190 22.42 2.74 -17.94
CA GLU A 190 22.76 1.42 -18.54
C GLU A 190 23.86 0.72 -17.71
N SER A 191 24.87 1.48 -17.27
CA SER A 191 25.96 0.97 -16.44
C SER A 191 25.48 0.49 -15.06
N LEU A 192 24.62 1.27 -14.38
CA LEU A 192 24.02 0.88 -13.11
C LEU A 192 23.21 -0.42 -13.24
N LEU A 193 22.35 -0.52 -14.26
CA LEU A 193 21.54 -1.71 -14.51
C LEU A 193 22.39 -2.94 -14.85
N SER A 194 23.52 -2.75 -15.54
CA SER A 194 24.44 -3.83 -15.87
C SER A 194 25.24 -4.31 -14.65
N GLN A 195 25.62 -3.40 -13.75
CA GLN A 195 26.34 -3.73 -12.51
C GLN A 195 25.43 -4.42 -11.50
N PHE A 196 24.15 -4.03 -11.45
CA PHE A 196 23.14 -4.58 -10.55
C PHE A 196 22.01 -5.18 -11.38
N PRO A 197 22.16 -6.42 -11.88
CA PRO A 197 21.10 -7.08 -12.65
C PRO A 197 19.85 -7.29 -11.78
N ALA A 198 18.67 -7.09 -12.37
CA ALA A 198 17.39 -7.25 -11.68
C ALA A 198 17.10 -8.73 -11.40
N GLU A 199 16.35 -8.99 -10.34
CA GLU A 199 15.71 -10.30 -10.15
C GLU A 199 14.65 -10.54 -11.24
N PRO A 200 14.33 -11.81 -11.55
CA PRO A 200 13.22 -12.13 -12.45
C PRO A 200 11.94 -11.40 -12.04
N GLU A 201 11.12 -11.03 -13.02
CA GLU A 201 9.81 -10.40 -12.77
C GLU A 201 9.90 -9.00 -12.14
N THR A 202 11.07 -8.35 -12.22
CA THR A 202 11.27 -6.95 -11.80
C THR A 202 11.21 -6.01 -13.00
N THR A 203 10.51 -4.89 -12.85
CA THR A 203 10.47 -3.80 -13.84
C THR A 203 11.43 -2.69 -13.41
N ASP A 204 12.29 -2.26 -14.32
CA ASP A 204 13.24 -1.16 -14.12
C ASP A 204 12.66 0.14 -14.70
N LEU A 205 12.39 1.12 -13.84
CA LEU A 205 11.83 2.42 -14.20
C LEU A 205 12.92 3.49 -14.12
N GLY A 206 13.25 4.12 -15.23
CA GLY A 206 14.03 5.35 -15.27
C GLY A 206 13.09 6.54 -15.24
N ILE A 207 13.36 7.51 -14.37
CA ILE A 207 12.61 8.77 -14.33
C ILE A 207 13.63 9.89 -14.49
N LEU A 208 13.71 10.43 -15.70
CA LEU A 208 14.55 11.57 -16.06
C LEU A 208 13.84 12.87 -15.70
N ILE A 209 14.49 13.72 -14.91
CA ILE A 209 13.96 15.02 -14.50
C ILE A 209 14.96 16.09 -14.94
N SER A 210 14.57 16.90 -15.93
CA SER A 210 15.46 17.86 -16.60
C SER A 210 14.64 18.94 -17.31
N ASP A 211 15.28 20.05 -17.65
CA ASP A 211 14.76 21.04 -18.59
C ASP A 211 15.14 20.73 -20.06
N GLY A 212 15.90 19.65 -20.30
CA GLY A 212 16.23 19.12 -21.62
C GLY A 212 17.53 19.68 -22.23
N GLY A 213 18.19 20.65 -21.59
CA GLY A 213 19.56 21.02 -21.95
C GLY A 213 19.73 21.59 -23.37
N LYS A 214 18.97 22.62 -23.72
CA LYS A 214 19.05 23.27 -25.05
C LYS A 214 20.31 24.11 -25.25
N GLU A 215 21.03 24.39 -24.17
CA GLU A 215 22.12 25.34 -24.14
C GLU A 215 23.42 24.72 -24.69
N GLY A 216 24.15 25.46 -25.53
CA GLY A 216 25.52 25.10 -25.90
C GLY A 216 25.72 24.16 -27.11
N GLY A 217 24.70 23.91 -27.94
CA GLY A 217 24.89 23.29 -29.27
C GLY A 217 25.22 21.79 -29.28
N GLN A 218 24.64 21.04 -28.34
CA GLN A 218 24.84 19.60 -28.14
C GLN A 218 23.90 18.71 -28.99
N GLU A 219 23.60 19.09 -30.24
CA GLU A 219 22.58 18.38 -31.05
C GLU A 219 22.92 16.91 -31.29
N GLN A 220 24.20 16.64 -31.61
CA GLN A 220 24.67 15.29 -31.86
C GLN A 220 24.53 14.40 -30.62
N ASN A 221 24.82 14.96 -29.44
CA ASN A 221 24.66 14.27 -28.16
C ASN A 221 23.19 13.91 -27.89
N ARG A 222 22.26 14.84 -28.18
CA ARG A 222 20.81 14.62 -28.04
C ARG A 222 20.33 13.43 -28.89
N ILE A 223 20.77 13.33 -30.14
CA ILE A 223 20.44 12.20 -31.04
C ILE A 223 21.03 10.90 -30.49
N GLU A 224 22.26 10.94 -29.99
CA GLU A 224 22.93 9.77 -29.40
C GLU A 224 22.24 9.30 -28.11
N ALA A 225 21.74 10.21 -27.30
CA ALA A 225 20.96 9.91 -26.10
C ALA A 225 19.68 9.13 -26.46
N ILE A 226 18.92 9.57 -27.46
CA ILE A 226 17.73 8.84 -27.95
C ILE A 226 18.12 7.44 -28.44
N ARG A 227 19.19 7.33 -29.24
CA ARG A 227 19.67 6.02 -29.73
C ARG A 227 20.08 5.11 -28.59
N LYS A 228 20.76 5.63 -27.58
CA LYS A 228 21.20 4.90 -26.39
C LYS A 228 20.00 4.33 -25.62
N VAL A 229 18.99 5.15 -25.35
CA VAL A 229 17.75 4.71 -24.67
C VAL A 229 17.01 3.65 -25.50
N THR A 230 16.92 3.86 -26.82
CA THR A 230 16.30 2.88 -27.73
C THR A 230 17.01 1.53 -27.67
N GLN A 231 18.34 1.53 -27.68
CA GLN A 231 19.16 0.32 -27.57
C GLN A 231 18.98 -0.37 -26.20
N LEU A 232 18.96 0.41 -25.11
CA LEU A 232 18.74 -0.11 -23.77
C LEU A 232 17.38 -0.82 -23.66
N ARG A 233 16.32 -0.19 -24.18
CA ARG A 233 14.97 -0.77 -24.23
C ARG A 233 14.91 -2.03 -25.09
N ALA A 234 15.60 -2.05 -26.22
CA ALA A 234 15.64 -3.21 -27.12
C ALA A 234 16.35 -4.41 -26.48
N LYS A 235 17.42 -4.17 -25.71
CA LYS A 235 18.13 -5.22 -24.95
C LYS A 235 17.29 -5.72 -23.76
N SER A 236 16.60 -4.81 -23.09
CA SER A 236 15.89 -5.09 -21.83
C SER A 236 14.44 -4.56 -21.88
N PRO A 237 13.47 -5.38 -22.33
CA PRO A 237 12.06 -4.96 -22.45
C PRO A 237 11.37 -4.63 -21.11
N HIS A 238 12.01 -4.92 -19.98
CA HIS A 238 11.55 -4.57 -18.64
C HIS A 238 12.03 -3.17 -18.18
N VAL A 239 12.89 -2.51 -18.96
CA VAL A 239 13.42 -1.17 -18.67
C VAL A 239 12.57 -0.10 -19.35
N VAL A 240 11.87 0.75 -18.60
CA VAL A 240 10.99 1.81 -19.12
C VAL A 240 11.53 3.18 -18.70
N LEU A 241 11.68 4.11 -19.64
CA LEU A 241 12.07 5.50 -19.33
C LEU A 241 10.87 6.44 -19.38
N TYR A 242 10.63 7.13 -18.27
CA TYR A 242 9.77 8.29 -18.19
C TYR A 242 10.62 9.55 -18.12
N THR A 243 10.12 10.63 -18.70
CA THR A 243 10.80 11.92 -18.67
C THR A 243 9.87 12.97 -18.11
N VAL A 244 10.44 13.88 -17.34
CA VAL A 244 9.73 14.94 -16.67
C VAL A 244 10.42 16.25 -16.96
N GLY A 245 9.73 17.11 -17.70
CA GLY A 245 10.22 18.43 -18.08
C GLY A 245 9.97 19.47 -17.01
N ILE A 246 11.01 20.24 -16.64
CA ILE A 246 10.88 21.41 -15.76
C ILE A 246 11.16 22.68 -16.54
N GLY A 247 10.25 23.64 -16.46
CA GLY A 247 10.52 25.00 -16.90
C GLY A 247 9.25 25.78 -17.12
N LYS A 248 9.37 27.05 -17.48
CA LYS A 248 8.23 27.93 -17.75
C LYS A 248 7.64 27.68 -19.14
N ILE A 249 6.32 27.53 -19.20
CA ILE A 249 5.58 27.41 -20.45
C ILE A 249 4.51 28.48 -20.49
N ARG A 250 4.36 29.09 -21.67
CA ARG A 250 3.25 29.95 -22.02
C ARG A 250 2.37 29.24 -23.06
N GLU A 251 1.08 29.17 -22.79
CA GLU A 251 0.10 28.72 -23.78
C GLU A 251 -0.38 29.91 -24.60
N ASP A 252 -0.36 29.76 -25.93
CA ASP A 252 -0.96 30.72 -26.84
C ASP A 252 -2.50 30.54 -26.85
N THR A 253 -3.21 31.52 -27.42
CA THR A 253 -4.66 31.54 -27.63
C THR A 253 -5.20 30.32 -28.39
N LEU A 254 -4.35 29.61 -29.13
CA LEU A 254 -4.65 28.36 -29.85
C LEU A 254 -4.38 27.08 -29.01
N GLY A 255 -3.99 27.21 -27.73
CA GLY A 255 -3.64 26.10 -26.85
C GLY A 255 -2.28 25.47 -27.12
N VAL A 256 -1.45 26.11 -27.96
CA VAL A 256 -0.09 25.65 -28.26
C VAL A 256 0.85 26.09 -27.15
N ARG A 257 1.66 25.14 -26.66
CA ARG A 257 2.59 25.34 -25.55
C ARG A 257 3.94 25.83 -26.09
N HIS A 258 4.38 27.00 -25.64
CA HIS A 258 5.67 27.58 -25.98
C HIS A 258 6.54 27.68 -24.73
N ALA A 259 7.73 27.11 -24.79
CA ALA A 259 8.72 27.28 -23.73
C ALA A 259 9.18 28.74 -23.68
N GLU A 260 9.19 29.33 -22.47
CA GLU A 260 9.65 30.69 -22.26
C GLU A 260 11.14 30.67 -21.89
N GLU A 261 11.91 31.61 -22.44
CA GLU A 261 13.30 31.79 -22.07
C GLU A 261 13.40 32.47 -20.71
N VAL A 262 14.18 31.87 -19.81
CA VAL A 262 14.35 32.33 -18.43
C VAL A 262 15.82 32.62 -18.18
N PRO A 263 16.17 33.83 -17.71
CA PRO A 263 17.56 34.15 -17.39
C PRO A 263 18.03 33.42 -16.14
N LEU A 264 19.30 33.02 -16.11
CA LEU A 264 19.90 32.40 -14.93
C LEU A 264 20.40 33.46 -13.94
N VAL A 265 19.88 33.42 -12.72
CA VAL A 265 20.18 34.42 -11.67
C VAL A 265 21.29 33.89 -10.77
N GLU A 266 22.42 34.60 -10.71
CA GLU A 266 23.61 34.20 -9.97
C GLU A 266 23.58 34.73 -8.52
N ILE A 267 23.31 36.03 -8.34
CA ILE A 267 23.24 36.67 -7.01
C ILE A 267 21.86 37.31 -6.82
N ARG A 268 21.28 37.12 -5.62
CA ARG A 268 20.10 37.84 -5.14
C ARG A 268 20.47 38.79 -3.99
N ASP A 269 19.74 39.89 -3.86
CA ASP A 269 19.84 40.76 -2.69
C ASP A 269 19.16 40.12 -1.46
N GLU A 270 19.31 40.73 -0.28
CA GLU A 270 18.66 40.29 0.96
C GLU A 270 17.12 40.31 0.89
N LYS A 271 16.55 40.97 -0.13
CA LYS A 271 15.10 41.07 -0.39
C LYS A 271 14.61 40.08 -1.45
N GLY A 272 15.50 39.26 -2.02
CA GLY A 272 15.20 38.24 -3.02
C GLY A 272 15.21 38.72 -4.48
N HIS A 273 15.54 39.98 -4.78
CA HIS A 273 15.65 40.48 -6.14
C HIS A 273 16.96 40.04 -6.80
N ALA A 274 16.93 39.79 -8.11
CA ALA A 274 18.12 39.45 -8.89
C ALA A 274 19.08 40.65 -9.00
N VAL A 275 20.32 40.46 -8.54
CA VAL A 275 21.40 41.47 -8.58
C VAL A 275 22.37 41.19 -9.72
N SER A 276 22.69 39.91 -9.97
CA SER A 276 23.52 39.49 -11.10
C SER A 276 22.92 38.28 -11.82
N TYR A 277 23.24 38.19 -13.11
CA TYR A 277 22.83 37.09 -13.98
C TYR A 277 24.08 36.43 -14.56
N TYR A 278 24.01 35.12 -14.79
CA TYR A 278 25.02 34.44 -15.60
C TYR A 278 25.00 35.02 -17.01
N ARG A 279 26.19 35.23 -17.58
CA ARG A 279 26.37 35.72 -18.94
C ARG A 279 27.08 34.70 -19.80
N ALA A 280 26.83 34.75 -21.10
CA ALA A 280 27.46 33.85 -22.07
C ALA A 280 29.00 33.90 -22.01
N ASN A 281 29.59 35.05 -21.69
CA ASN A 281 31.00 35.17 -21.36
C ASN A 281 31.16 35.84 -19.98
N PRO A 282 31.53 35.09 -18.92
CA PRO A 282 31.70 35.65 -17.58
C PRO A 282 32.74 36.78 -17.50
N ARG A 283 33.66 36.88 -18.47
CA ARG A 283 34.71 37.90 -18.51
C ARG A 283 34.30 39.18 -19.25
N ASP A 284 33.16 39.16 -19.95
CA ASP A 284 32.66 40.31 -20.70
C ASP A 284 31.31 40.78 -20.13
N PRO A 285 31.28 41.91 -19.39
CA PRO A 285 30.05 42.50 -18.86
C PRO A 285 29.01 42.90 -19.91
N SER A 286 29.41 43.05 -21.18
CA SER A 286 28.52 43.39 -22.29
C SER A 286 27.91 42.17 -22.96
N SER A 287 28.40 40.97 -22.64
CA SER A 287 27.90 39.72 -23.23
C SER A 287 26.45 39.46 -22.82
N PRO A 288 25.63 38.84 -23.70
CA PRO A 288 24.22 38.58 -23.42
C PRO A 288 24.06 37.70 -22.18
N ILE A 289 22.94 37.89 -21.51
CA ILE A 289 22.55 37.07 -20.37
C ILE A 289 22.32 35.64 -20.86
N PHE A 290 22.78 34.68 -20.07
CA PHE A 290 22.55 33.28 -20.32
C PHE A 290 21.09 32.94 -19.96
N THR A 291 20.33 32.53 -20.97
CA THR A 291 18.94 32.10 -20.83
C THR A 291 18.82 30.60 -21.02
N SER A 292 17.82 30.02 -20.37
CA SER A 292 17.45 28.61 -20.49
C SER A 292 15.98 28.50 -20.86
N SER A 293 15.65 27.56 -21.73
CA SER A 293 14.27 27.23 -22.09
C SER A 293 14.04 25.73 -22.03
N LEU A 294 12.85 25.33 -21.61
CA LEU A 294 12.48 23.93 -21.60
C LEU A 294 12.47 23.35 -23.02
N ASP A 295 13.10 22.20 -23.17
CA ASP A 295 13.07 21.41 -24.38
C ASP A 295 12.14 20.20 -24.23
N GLU A 296 10.84 20.43 -24.40
CA GLU A 296 9.86 19.33 -24.36
C GLU A 296 10.10 18.30 -25.45
N GLU A 297 10.64 18.70 -26.61
CA GLU A 297 10.75 17.84 -27.78
C GLU A 297 11.74 16.70 -27.54
N ILE A 298 12.94 17.00 -27.04
CA ILE A 298 13.91 15.94 -26.73
C ILE A 298 13.42 15.01 -25.63
N LEU A 299 12.80 15.56 -24.59
CA LEU A 299 12.30 14.76 -23.47
C LEU A 299 11.18 13.83 -23.94
N ARG A 300 10.25 14.31 -24.78
CA ARG A 300 9.23 13.48 -25.41
C ARG A 300 9.83 12.38 -26.27
N GLN A 301 10.81 12.70 -27.11
CA GLN A 301 11.48 11.72 -27.96
C GLN A 301 12.19 10.64 -27.12
N MET A 302 12.87 11.03 -26.03
CA MET A 302 13.51 10.08 -25.12
C MET A 302 12.51 9.18 -24.39
N ALA A 303 11.39 9.73 -23.90
CA ALA A 303 10.33 8.94 -23.27
C ALA A 303 9.77 7.89 -24.24
N VAL A 304 9.45 8.30 -25.47
CA VAL A 304 8.94 7.40 -26.51
C VAL A 304 9.97 6.32 -26.85
N ALA A 305 11.24 6.69 -27.02
CA ALA A 305 12.32 5.75 -27.27
C ALA A 305 12.50 4.71 -26.15
N GLY A 306 12.26 5.11 -24.90
CA GLY A 306 12.31 4.24 -23.73
C GLY A 306 10.98 3.54 -23.39
N GLY A 307 9.94 3.69 -24.21
CA GLY A 307 8.64 3.05 -24.02
C GLY A 307 7.79 3.61 -22.88
N GLY A 308 8.11 4.81 -22.38
CA GLY A 308 7.33 5.53 -21.37
C GLY A 308 6.68 6.79 -21.93
N THR A 309 6.33 7.71 -21.02
CA THR A 309 5.60 8.95 -21.36
C THR A 309 6.31 10.19 -20.81
N TYR A 310 6.08 11.31 -21.48
CA TYR A 310 6.53 12.63 -21.05
C TYR A 310 5.50 13.28 -20.12
N HIS A 311 6.00 13.93 -19.07
CA HIS A 311 5.20 14.72 -18.13
C HIS A 311 5.82 16.09 -17.96
N TYR A 312 5.00 17.13 -17.84
CA TYR A 312 5.46 18.49 -17.58
C TYR A 312 5.20 18.89 -16.13
N ILE A 313 6.19 19.52 -15.49
CA ILE A 313 6.07 20.16 -14.18
C ILE A 313 5.59 21.59 -14.38
N GLY A 314 4.28 21.77 -14.37
CA GLY A 314 3.63 23.08 -14.21
C GLY A 314 3.23 23.36 -12.77
N ASP A 315 2.98 22.30 -11.99
CA ASP A 315 2.68 22.33 -10.57
C ASP A 315 3.27 21.06 -9.91
N SER A 316 3.94 21.25 -8.78
CA SER A 316 4.48 20.18 -7.92
C SER A 316 3.46 19.09 -7.59
N SER A 317 2.19 19.45 -7.39
CA SER A 317 1.11 18.52 -7.04
C SER A 317 0.77 17.55 -8.18
N ALA A 318 0.75 18.07 -9.42
CA ALA A 318 0.45 17.31 -10.62
C ALA A 318 1.56 16.31 -10.96
N LEU A 319 2.82 16.67 -10.68
CA LEU A 319 3.95 15.77 -10.84
C LEU A 319 3.84 14.58 -9.89
N TYR A 320 3.62 14.83 -8.61
CA TYR A 320 3.47 13.76 -7.62
C TYR A 320 2.37 12.78 -8.03
N ALA A 321 1.21 13.29 -8.47
CA ALA A 321 0.11 12.46 -8.96
C ALA A 321 0.52 11.63 -10.19
N SER A 322 1.25 12.22 -11.13
CA SER A 322 1.75 11.55 -12.33
C SER A 322 2.74 10.44 -11.99
N LEU A 323 3.77 10.73 -11.20
CA LEU A 323 4.79 9.76 -10.78
C LEU A 323 4.17 8.62 -9.96
N LYS A 324 3.21 8.94 -9.08
CA LYS A 324 2.40 7.93 -8.38
C LYS A 324 1.68 7.01 -9.36
N SER A 325 0.99 7.57 -10.35
CA SER A 325 0.26 6.77 -11.34
C SER A 325 1.18 5.89 -12.18
N ILE A 326 2.37 6.37 -12.53
CA ILE A 326 3.41 5.62 -13.25
C ILE A 326 3.83 4.40 -12.41
N VAL A 327 4.23 4.61 -11.16
CA VAL A 327 4.71 3.50 -10.31
C VAL A 327 3.60 2.47 -10.07
N LEU A 328 2.36 2.92 -9.85
CA LEU A 328 1.24 2.01 -9.63
C LEU A 328 0.84 1.23 -10.90
N SER A 329 0.83 1.87 -12.07
CA SER A 329 0.43 1.25 -13.34
C SER A 329 1.43 0.21 -13.85
N GLN A 330 2.71 0.35 -13.50
CA GLN A 330 3.75 -0.57 -13.91
C GLN A 330 3.84 -1.82 -13.02
N ARG A 331 3.00 -1.91 -11.98
CA ARG A 331 2.87 -3.12 -11.16
C ARG A 331 2.02 -4.15 -11.89
N LYS A 332 2.64 -5.25 -12.28
CA LYS A 332 1.93 -6.41 -12.82
C LYS A 332 1.70 -7.42 -11.70
N ILE A 333 0.51 -8.02 -11.66
CA ILE A 333 0.25 -9.18 -10.81
C ILE A 333 0.94 -10.36 -11.48
N VAL A 334 1.95 -10.92 -10.83
CA VAL A 334 2.76 -11.99 -11.42
C VAL A 334 2.25 -13.36 -11.02
N ARG A 335 1.90 -13.52 -9.74
CA ARG A 335 1.30 -14.76 -9.21
C ARG A 335 0.22 -14.48 -8.20
N TYR A 336 -0.67 -15.45 -7.99
CA TYR A 336 -1.56 -15.46 -6.84
C TYR A 336 -1.00 -16.42 -5.81
N GLU A 337 -0.60 -15.89 -4.65
CA GLU A 337 -0.22 -16.74 -3.53
C GLU A 337 -1.49 -17.18 -2.81
N THR A 338 -1.62 -18.49 -2.67
CA THR A 338 -2.74 -19.10 -1.98
C THR A 338 -2.39 -19.16 -0.49
N HIS A 339 -3.03 -18.32 0.30
CA HIS A 339 -2.89 -18.36 1.75
C HIS A 339 -4.11 -19.06 2.35
N GLU A 340 -3.84 -20.07 3.16
CA GLU A 340 -4.87 -20.72 3.95
C GLU A 340 -5.03 -19.95 5.26
N GLU A 341 -6.21 -19.40 5.48
CA GLU A 341 -6.56 -18.71 6.72
C GLU A 341 -7.54 -19.56 7.51
N TYR A 342 -7.27 -19.75 8.79
CA TYR A 342 -8.14 -20.52 9.69
C TYR A 342 -8.96 -19.55 10.54
N VAL A 343 -10.23 -19.37 10.16
CA VAL A 343 -11.12 -18.45 10.87
C VAL A 343 -11.83 -19.20 12.00
N PRO A 344 -11.69 -18.77 13.27
CA PRO A 344 -12.32 -19.44 14.40
C PRO A 344 -13.84 -19.27 14.36
N LEU A 345 -14.56 -20.39 14.44
CA LEU A 345 -16.03 -20.44 14.50
C LEU A 345 -16.58 -20.47 15.93
N ARG A 346 -15.71 -20.43 16.95
CA ARG A 346 -16.09 -20.54 18.38
C ARG A 346 -17.20 -19.57 18.79
N ALA A 347 -17.23 -18.36 18.24
CA ALA A 347 -18.25 -17.35 18.56
C ALA A 347 -19.66 -17.82 18.18
N TRP A 348 -19.81 -18.52 17.05
CA TRP A 348 -21.08 -19.07 16.60
C TRP A 348 -21.62 -20.19 17.49
N VAL A 349 -20.74 -20.86 18.25
CA VAL A 349 -21.10 -21.92 19.21
C VAL A 349 -21.34 -21.35 20.61
N LEU A 350 -20.59 -20.32 21.02
CA LEU A 350 -20.69 -19.72 22.35
C LEU A 350 -21.99 -18.93 22.56
N ILE A 351 -22.49 -18.23 21.54
CA ILE A 351 -23.73 -17.46 21.63
C ILE A 351 -24.96 -18.35 21.95
N PRO A 352 -25.25 -19.42 21.19
CA PRO A 352 -26.37 -20.32 21.52
C PRO A 352 -26.13 -21.07 22.82
N LEU A 353 -24.87 -21.41 23.16
CA LEU A 353 -24.52 -22.02 24.44
C LEU A 353 -24.92 -21.12 25.62
N LEU A 354 -24.57 -19.83 25.59
CA LEU A 354 -24.94 -18.86 26.63
C LEU A 354 -26.45 -18.67 26.73
N GLY A 355 -27.15 -18.61 25.59
CA GLY A 355 -28.61 -18.55 25.54
C GLY A 355 -29.27 -19.78 26.17
N LEU A 356 -28.80 -20.99 25.83
CA LEU A 356 -29.35 -22.23 26.36
C LEU A 356 -29.02 -22.40 27.85
N PHE A 357 -27.80 -22.04 28.26
CA PHE A 357 -27.36 -22.09 29.64
C PHE A 357 -28.16 -21.15 30.54
N SER A 358 -28.39 -19.90 30.12
CA SER A 358 -29.21 -18.94 30.87
C SER A 358 -30.67 -19.39 31.02
N TYR A 359 -31.22 -20.07 30.02
CA TYR A 359 -32.54 -20.70 30.09
C TYR A 359 -32.57 -21.87 31.09
N VAL A 360 -31.57 -22.76 31.06
CA VAL A 360 -31.46 -23.91 31.98
C VAL A 360 -31.26 -23.45 33.44
N ALA A 361 -30.41 -22.45 33.65
CA ALA A 361 -30.10 -21.89 34.97
C ALA A 361 -31.25 -21.03 35.55
N GLY A 362 -32.33 -20.81 34.78
CA GLY A 362 -33.53 -20.13 35.27
C GLY A 362 -33.46 -18.60 35.24
N TYR A 363 -32.37 -18.01 34.75
CA TYR A 363 -32.22 -16.56 34.58
C TYR A 363 -33.16 -15.98 33.51
N GLY A 364 -33.74 -16.80 32.64
CA GLY A 364 -34.74 -16.42 31.63
C GLY A 364 -36.19 -16.30 32.12
N ARG A 365 -36.49 -16.63 33.39
CA ARG A 365 -37.87 -16.55 33.93
C ARG A 365 -38.45 -15.13 33.91
N TRP A 366 -37.62 -14.10 33.88
CA TRP A 366 -38.03 -12.69 33.78
C TRP A 366 -38.49 -12.27 32.37
N ILE A 367 -38.04 -12.93 31.30
CA ILE A 367 -38.40 -12.56 29.91
C ILE A 367 -39.79 -13.09 29.52
N SER A 368 -40.26 -14.14 30.21
CA SER A 368 -41.59 -14.72 30.02
C SER A 368 -42.72 -14.04 30.83
N ILE A 369 -42.44 -12.96 31.56
CA ILE A 369 -43.44 -12.19 32.32
C ILE A 369 -43.62 -10.81 31.66
N VAL A 370 -44.05 -10.81 30.40
CA VAL A 370 -44.74 -9.64 29.83
C VAL A 370 -46.13 -10.12 29.44
N PRO A 371 -47.19 -9.77 30.19
CA PRO A 371 -48.54 -10.13 29.81
C PRO A 371 -48.92 -9.31 28.57
N PHE A 372 -49.13 -9.98 27.43
CA PHE A 372 -49.84 -9.39 26.30
C PHE A 372 -51.26 -9.02 26.77
N PRO A 373 -51.70 -7.76 26.69
CA PRO A 373 -53.08 -7.41 27.02
C PRO A 373 -54.00 -8.01 25.96
N GLN A 374 -54.92 -8.88 26.38
CA GLN A 374 -56.01 -9.32 25.52
C GLN A 374 -56.98 -8.15 25.30
N LEU A 375 -57.02 -7.64 24.07
CA LEU A 375 -58.09 -6.74 23.62
C LEU A 375 -59.41 -7.51 23.60
N ARG A 376 -60.25 -7.31 24.63
CA ARG A 376 -61.67 -7.70 24.61
C ARG A 376 -62.42 -6.75 23.66
N ALA A 377 -62.79 -7.25 22.49
CA ALA A 377 -63.79 -6.62 21.64
C ALA A 377 -65.16 -6.71 22.31
N GLY A 378 -65.72 -5.56 22.71
CA GLY A 378 -67.09 -5.47 23.20
C GLY A 378 -68.09 -5.74 22.08
N ARG A 379 -68.99 -6.71 22.29
CA ARG A 379 -70.27 -6.76 21.56
C ARG A 379 -71.34 -6.11 22.40
N ARG A 380 -71.92 -5.04 21.85
CA ARG A 380 -73.21 -4.47 22.24
C ARG A 380 -74.30 -5.55 22.16
N LYS A 381 -75.19 -5.56 23.12
CA LYS A 381 -76.62 -5.75 22.88
C LYS A 381 -77.30 -4.43 23.19
#